data_AF-A0A1Y4HMB1-F1
#
_entry.id   AF-A0A1Y4HMB1-F1
#
_cell.length_a   1.000
_cell.length_b   1.000
_cell.length_c   1.000
_cell.angle_alpha   90.00
_cell.angle_beta   90.00
_cell.angle_gamma   90.00
#
_symmetry.space_group_name_H-M   'P 1'
#
loop_
_entity.id
_entity.type
_entity.pdbx_description
1 polymer ?
#
loop_
_entity_poly.entity_id
_entity_poly.type
_entity_poly.pdbx_seq_one_letter_code
_entity_poly.pdbx_strand_id
1 'polypeptide(L)'
;MQTTATARVGNAPDLLSSILSVQVRNEEIITEQDRQYCQRQQDLLYKTLDQIDRWYAIFKEDAERYREEKNFKYEDNGKVPVRNCLISDFGKDDYSHNEFKPFDQINDLVDKNHNANANFADRIISYFNKTYNVAVPVSAVDEKTLRMGFRPVYQTYVDAVIEHLGGKSFRETAEEELLARFLKTVRPSCWSKVKPELKNDRITFPEIIRFDEFTMQYSHRNSISYNYGGELETLCAGIAYGADDILNGDSKMIIHFNGNDVSVSGWYNLTLTNAEQIKFYKNGRIDIRFKDSQTAGNCYRRLRLDEITLQED
;
A
#
# COMPACT_ATOMS: atom_id res chain seq x y z
N MET A 1 11.73 -17.14 70.74
CA MET A 1 12.73 -16.35 69.99
C MET A 1 12.21 -16.22 68.57
N GLN A 2 11.50 -15.14 68.24
CA GLN A 2 12.02 -13.82 67.79
C GLN A 2 12.79 -13.88 66.47
N THR A 3 12.15 -13.33 65.42
CA THR A 3 12.66 -12.51 64.30
C THR A 3 13.76 -13.10 63.40
N THR A 4 13.64 -13.05 62.07
CA THR A 4 13.64 -11.78 61.31
C THR A 4 13.00 -11.97 59.94
N ALA A 5 12.06 -11.07 59.61
CA ALA A 5 11.53 -10.87 58.27
C ALA A 5 12.51 -9.99 57.46
N THR A 6 12.86 -10.42 56.26
CA THR A 6 13.40 -9.54 55.22
C THR A 6 12.27 -9.20 54.25
N ALA A 7 11.80 -7.96 54.32
CA ALA A 7 10.96 -7.36 53.31
C ALA A 7 11.72 -7.27 51.98
N ARG A 8 11.13 -7.78 50.90
CA ARG A 8 11.39 -7.29 49.54
C ARG A 8 10.14 -6.59 49.04
N VAL A 9 10.26 -5.27 48.98
CA VAL A 9 9.34 -4.34 48.33
C VAL A 9 9.35 -4.60 46.82
N GLY A 10 8.15 -4.58 46.23
CA GLY A 10 7.94 -4.13 44.86
C GLY A 10 8.13 -5.16 43.76
N ASN A 11 7.06 -5.86 43.40
CA ASN A 11 6.75 -6.13 42.00
C ASN A 11 5.28 -5.74 41.81
N ALA A 12 5.05 -4.46 41.54
CA ALA A 12 3.85 -4.05 40.84
C ALA A 12 3.81 -4.84 39.51
N PRO A 13 2.64 -5.34 39.07
CA PRO A 13 2.55 -5.93 37.74
C PRO A 13 3.03 -4.88 36.76
N ASP A 14 4.08 -5.23 36.02
CA ASP A 14 4.76 -4.38 35.08
C ASP A 14 3.72 -3.87 34.08
N LEU A 15 3.40 -2.58 34.14
CA LEU A 15 2.40 -1.92 33.29
C LEU A 15 2.73 -2.13 31.80
N LEU A 16 4.01 -2.36 31.48
CA LEU A 16 4.49 -2.73 30.15
C LEU A 16 4.08 -4.14 29.74
N SER A 17 4.06 -5.11 30.67
CA SER A 17 3.55 -6.46 30.40
C SER A 17 2.04 -6.48 30.15
N SER A 18 1.28 -5.60 30.82
CA SER A 18 -0.15 -5.41 30.55
C SER A 18 -0.41 -4.63 29.25
N ILE A 19 0.47 -3.70 28.85
CA ILE A 19 0.38 -2.97 27.58
C ILE A 19 0.78 -3.87 26.39
N LEU A 20 1.73 -4.80 26.57
CA LEU A 20 2.08 -5.84 25.59
C LEU A 20 1.01 -6.95 25.47
N SER A 21 0.09 -7.06 26.44
CA SER A 21 -1.00 -8.04 26.42
C SER A 21 -2.27 -7.56 25.71
N VAL A 22 -2.27 -6.34 25.17
CA VAL A 22 -3.25 -5.93 24.16
C VAL A 22 -2.67 -6.22 22.78
N GLN A 23 -2.37 -7.50 22.54
CA GLN A 23 -2.44 -8.02 21.18
C GLN A 23 -3.92 -7.96 20.79
N VAL A 24 -4.37 -6.80 20.31
CA VAL A 24 -5.46 -6.80 19.34
C VAL A 24 -4.95 -7.72 18.25
N ARG A 25 -5.50 -8.92 18.18
CA ARG A 25 -5.02 -9.94 17.27
C ARG A 25 -5.15 -9.34 15.89
N ASN A 26 -4.03 -9.16 15.18
CA ASN A 26 -4.03 -8.64 13.80
C ASN A 26 -4.98 -9.42 12.85
N GLU A 27 -5.41 -10.61 13.28
CA GLU A 27 -6.48 -11.41 12.67
C GLU A 27 -7.81 -10.65 12.47
N GLU A 28 -8.08 -9.59 13.25
CA GLU A 28 -9.27 -8.74 13.07
C GLU A 28 -8.99 -7.44 12.27
N ILE A 29 -7.71 -7.10 12.02
CA ILE A 29 -7.31 -5.79 11.46
C ILE A 29 -7.09 -5.85 9.94
N ILE A 30 -6.62 -6.98 9.42
CA ILE A 30 -6.45 -7.22 7.97
C ILE A 30 -7.51 -8.18 7.45
N THR A 31 -7.88 -8.04 6.18
CA THR A 31 -8.87 -8.95 5.59
C THR A 31 -8.27 -10.34 5.36
N GLU A 32 -9.13 -11.37 5.27
CA GLU A 32 -8.69 -12.73 4.94
C GLU A 32 -7.99 -12.79 3.57
N GLN A 33 -8.40 -11.94 2.62
CA GLN A 33 -7.74 -11.82 1.33
C GLN A 33 -6.30 -11.28 1.45
N ASP A 34 -6.08 -10.24 2.27
CA ASP A 34 -4.75 -9.68 2.52
C ASP A 34 -3.85 -10.72 3.20
N ARG A 35 -4.40 -11.47 4.14
CA ARG A 35 -3.70 -12.55 4.85
C ARG A 35 -3.22 -13.62 3.88
N GLN A 36 -4.10 -14.10 3.00
CA GLN A 36 -3.75 -15.10 1.99
C GLN A 36 -2.68 -14.59 1.01
N TYR A 37 -2.75 -13.31 0.63
CA TYR A 37 -1.72 -12.70 -0.19
C TYR A 37 -0.35 -12.71 0.52
N CYS A 38 -0.31 -12.25 1.78
CA CYS A 38 0.91 -12.19 2.57
C CYS A 38 1.53 -13.57 2.82
N GLN A 39 0.71 -14.56 3.16
CA GLN A 39 1.14 -15.96 3.33
C GLN A 39 1.74 -16.51 2.04
N ARG A 40 1.06 -16.30 0.90
CA ARG A 40 1.58 -16.74 -0.40
C ARG A 40 2.93 -16.09 -0.73
N GLN A 41 3.10 -14.79 -0.46
CA GLN A 41 4.40 -14.14 -0.66
C GLN A 41 5.47 -14.72 0.26
N GLN A 42 5.13 -15.03 1.52
CA GLN A 42 6.08 -15.62 2.46
C GLN A 42 6.53 -17.03 2.03
N ASP A 43 5.61 -17.87 1.58
CA ASP A 43 5.92 -19.21 1.10
C ASP A 43 6.83 -19.18 -0.14
N LEU A 44 6.56 -18.26 -1.08
CA LEU A 44 7.40 -18.06 -2.26
C LEU A 44 8.80 -17.55 -1.90
N LEU A 45 8.89 -16.64 -0.94
CA LEU A 45 10.18 -16.16 -0.43
C LEU A 45 10.95 -17.33 0.19
N TYR A 46 10.35 -18.07 1.11
CA TYR A 46 11.04 -19.14 1.84
C TYR A 46 11.55 -20.22 0.91
N LYS A 47 10.76 -20.61 -0.10
CA LYS A 47 11.21 -21.54 -1.14
C LYS A 47 12.44 -21.03 -1.89
N THR A 48 12.48 -19.72 -2.17
CA THR A 48 13.62 -19.08 -2.87
C THR A 48 14.84 -19.00 -1.96
N LEU A 49 14.66 -18.60 -0.70
CA LEU A 49 15.74 -18.53 0.30
C LEU A 49 16.33 -19.91 0.60
N ASP A 50 15.50 -20.96 0.66
CA ASP A 50 15.98 -22.33 0.83
C ASP A 50 16.87 -22.78 -0.34
N GLN A 51 16.55 -22.36 -1.56
CA GLN A 51 17.40 -22.64 -2.72
C GLN A 51 18.72 -21.88 -2.64
N ILE A 52 18.68 -20.61 -2.25
CA ILE A 52 19.88 -19.78 -2.08
C ILE A 52 20.78 -20.37 -0.98
N ASP A 53 20.23 -20.73 0.17
CA ASP A 53 20.98 -21.29 1.30
C ASP A 53 21.63 -22.64 0.95
N ARG A 54 20.95 -23.49 0.17
CA ARG A 54 21.53 -24.75 -0.32
C ARG A 54 22.76 -24.51 -1.20
N TRP A 55 22.66 -23.63 -2.18
CA TRP A 55 23.80 -23.32 -3.05
C TRP A 55 24.92 -22.61 -2.31
N TYR A 56 24.57 -21.71 -1.39
CA TYR A 56 25.54 -21.02 -0.56
C TYR A 56 26.31 -22.00 0.32
N ALA A 57 25.64 -23.00 0.92
CA ALA A 57 26.30 -24.05 1.70
C ALA A 57 27.28 -24.87 0.86
N ILE A 58 26.88 -25.29 -0.35
CA ILE A 58 27.74 -26.06 -1.27
C ILE A 58 28.98 -25.25 -1.66
N PHE A 59 28.79 -24.01 -2.10
CA PHE A 59 29.92 -23.16 -2.52
C PHE A 59 30.80 -22.76 -1.35
N LYS A 60 30.22 -22.56 -0.16
CA LYS A 60 30.97 -22.30 1.06
C LYS A 60 31.87 -23.49 1.40
N GLU A 61 31.34 -24.71 1.38
CA GLU A 61 32.13 -25.93 1.62
C GLU A 61 33.31 -26.05 0.64
N ASP A 62 33.08 -25.77 -0.63
CA ASP A 62 34.15 -25.78 -1.65
C ASP A 62 35.16 -24.65 -1.44
N ALA A 63 34.70 -23.45 -1.03
CA ALA A 63 35.58 -22.32 -0.71
C ALA A 63 36.51 -22.61 0.48
N GLU A 64 36.06 -23.39 1.46
CA GLU A 64 36.86 -23.74 2.64
C GLU A 64 38.11 -24.56 2.28
N ARG A 65 38.13 -25.25 1.13
CA ARG A 65 39.33 -25.96 0.64
C ARG A 65 40.50 -25.01 0.39
N TYR A 66 40.20 -23.77 0.04
CA TYR A 66 41.18 -22.72 -0.22
C TYR A 66 41.55 -21.90 1.04
N ARG A 67 41.04 -22.27 2.23
CA ARG A 67 41.26 -21.50 3.47
C ARG A 67 42.74 -21.38 3.85
N GLU A 68 43.48 -22.48 3.75
CA GLU A 68 44.90 -22.51 4.10
C GLU A 68 45.76 -21.74 3.09
N GLU A 69 45.41 -21.80 1.80
CA GLU A 69 46.17 -21.17 0.72
C GLU A 69 45.90 -19.66 0.58
N LYS A 70 44.66 -19.23 0.80
CA LYS A 70 44.21 -17.87 0.48
C LYS A 70 43.91 -16.98 1.69
N ASN A 71 43.87 -17.54 2.91
CA ASN A 71 43.66 -16.83 4.17
C ASN A 71 42.59 -15.72 4.10
N PHE A 72 41.41 -16.07 3.56
CA PHE A 72 40.28 -15.14 3.44
C PHE A 72 39.39 -15.20 4.69
N LYS A 73 38.57 -14.14 4.89
CA LYS A 73 37.58 -14.06 5.97
C LYS A 73 36.22 -13.69 5.38
N TYR A 74 35.17 -14.24 6.00
CA TYR A 74 33.80 -13.85 5.71
C TYR A 74 33.45 -12.56 6.45
N GLU A 75 32.73 -11.68 5.78
CA GLU A 75 32.06 -10.52 6.39
C GLU A 75 30.80 -10.96 7.15
N ASP A 76 30.21 -10.05 7.93
CA ASP A 76 29.03 -10.35 8.77
C ASP A 76 27.80 -10.79 7.97
N ASN A 77 27.64 -10.27 6.74
CA ASN A 77 26.60 -10.68 5.80
C ASN A 77 26.91 -12.01 5.07
N GLY A 78 28.13 -12.53 5.20
CA GLY A 78 28.59 -13.76 4.55
C GLY A 78 29.33 -13.57 3.23
N LYS A 79 29.63 -12.34 2.81
CA LYS A 79 30.48 -12.06 1.63
C LYS A 79 31.95 -12.40 1.90
N VAL A 80 32.69 -12.67 0.83
CA VAL A 80 34.16 -12.81 0.85
C VAL A 80 34.76 -11.64 0.06
N PRO A 81 35.65 -10.81 0.66
CA PRO A 81 36.23 -9.67 -0.01
C PRO A 81 37.04 -10.10 -1.25
N VAL A 82 36.69 -9.55 -2.42
CA VAL A 82 37.32 -9.89 -3.72
C VAL A 82 38.84 -9.70 -3.69
N ARG A 83 39.36 -8.71 -2.94
CA ARG A 83 40.81 -8.50 -2.76
C ARG A 83 41.54 -9.70 -2.15
N ASN A 84 40.88 -10.49 -1.29
CA ASN A 84 41.46 -11.69 -0.70
C ASN A 84 41.37 -12.90 -1.63
N CYS A 85 40.50 -12.87 -2.64
CA CYS A 85 40.30 -13.96 -3.60
C CYS A 85 41.30 -13.90 -4.78
N LEU A 86 41.74 -12.67 -5.11
CA LEU A 86 42.68 -12.34 -6.18
C LEU A 86 44.14 -12.52 -5.72
N ILE A 87 44.56 -13.76 -5.47
CA ILE A 87 45.99 -14.08 -5.48
C ILE A 87 46.34 -14.35 -6.95
N SER A 88 47.32 -13.59 -7.45
CA SER A 88 47.86 -13.71 -8.80
C SER A 88 48.43 -15.10 -9.03
N ASP A 89 47.79 -15.88 -9.91
CA ASP A 89 48.34 -17.15 -10.44
C ASP A 89 49.53 -16.91 -11.42
N PHE A 90 50.06 -15.69 -11.47
CA PHE A 90 51.17 -15.31 -12.35
C PHE A 90 52.45 -16.03 -11.91
N GLY A 91 52.90 -16.99 -12.74
CA GLY A 91 54.18 -17.67 -12.58
C GLY A 91 54.12 -19.09 -11.99
N LYS A 92 52.92 -19.68 -11.83
CA LYS A 92 52.79 -21.11 -11.55
C LYS A 92 52.65 -21.88 -12.87
N ASP A 93 53.55 -22.84 -13.12
CA ASP A 93 53.49 -23.76 -14.26
C ASP A 93 52.45 -24.90 -14.06
N ASP A 94 51.48 -24.72 -13.16
CA ASP A 94 50.41 -25.68 -12.88
C ASP A 94 49.07 -25.25 -13.51
N TYR A 95 48.09 -26.15 -13.50
CA TYR A 95 46.76 -25.91 -14.06
C TYR A 95 45.78 -25.24 -13.09
N SER A 96 46.22 -24.82 -11.89
CA SER A 96 45.35 -24.32 -10.81
C SER A 96 44.60 -23.03 -11.19
N HIS A 97 45.15 -22.26 -12.12
CA HIS A 97 44.51 -21.04 -12.66
C HIS A 97 43.20 -21.32 -13.43
N ASN A 98 42.98 -22.56 -13.87
CA ASN A 98 41.74 -22.98 -14.56
C ASN A 98 40.69 -23.57 -13.60
N GLU A 99 41.02 -23.74 -12.33
CA GLU A 99 40.08 -24.30 -11.36
C GLU A 99 38.92 -23.33 -11.09
N PHE A 100 37.74 -23.91 -10.89
CA PHE A 100 36.56 -23.16 -10.49
C PHE A 100 36.78 -22.59 -9.09
N LYS A 101 36.57 -21.28 -8.94
CA LYS A 101 36.71 -20.57 -7.66
C LYS A 101 35.35 -20.04 -7.23
N PRO A 102 34.75 -20.56 -6.14
CA PRO A 102 33.35 -20.28 -5.77
C PRO A 102 33.08 -18.86 -5.20
N PHE A 103 34.10 -18.02 -5.03
CA PHE A 103 34.01 -16.77 -4.26
C PHE A 103 33.04 -15.74 -4.87
N ASP A 104 33.05 -15.58 -6.19
CA ASP A 104 32.14 -14.65 -6.87
C ASP A 104 30.70 -15.14 -6.78
N GLN A 105 30.49 -16.46 -6.89
CA GLN A 105 29.17 -17.09 -6.74
C GLN A 105 28.66 -16.99 -5.31
N ILE A 106 29.52 -17.09 -4.30
CA ILE A 106 29.16 -16.84 -2.90
C ILE A 106 28.66 -15.41 -2.73
N ASN A 107 29.39 -14.42 -3.25
CA ASN A 107 29.00 -13.02 -3.15
C ASN A 107 27.67 -12.73 -3.88
N ASP A 108 27.50 -13.26 -5.09
CA ASP A 108 26.24 -13.16 -5.85
C ASP A 108 25.06 -13.79 -5.09
N LEU A 109 25.25 -14.90 -4.38
CA LEU A 109 24.20 -15.50 -3.56
C LEU A 109 23.85 -14.65 -2.34
N VAL A 110 24.82 -14.00 -1.69
CA VAL A 110 24.55 -13.05 -0.61
C VAL A 110 23.76 -11.85 -1.13
N ASP A 111 24.11 -11.33 -2.30
CA ASP A 111 23.38 -10.24 -2.95
C ASP A 111 21.95 -10.66 -3.30
N LYS A 112 21.76 -11.88 -3.82
CA LYS A 112 20.43 -12.42 -4.09
C LYS A 112 19.61 -12.62 -2.83
N ASN A 113 20.22 -13.08 -1.73
CA ASN A 113 19.56 -13.20 -0.43
C ASN A 113 19.08 -11.82 0.06
N HIS A 114 19.95 -10.81 0.01
CA HIS A 114 19.59 -9.44 0.39
C HIS A 114 18.46 -8.88 -0.47
N ASN A 115 18.61 -8.97 -1.80
CA ASN A 115 17.59 -8.52 -2.74
C ASN A 115 16.24 -9.23 -2.55
N ALA A 116 16.24 -10.53 -2.27
CA ALA A 116 15.00 -11.27 -2.00
C ALA A 116 14.29 -10.74 -0.76
N ASN A 117 15.04 -10.48 0.32
CA ASN A 117 14.50 -9.93 1.57
C ASN A 117 14.00 -8.48 1.39
N ALA A 118 14.76 -7.63 0.70
CA ALA A 118 14.35 -6.25 0.41
C ALA A 118 13.10 -6.19 -0.46
N ASN A 119 13.05 -7.00 -1.53
CA ASN A 119 11.88 -7.09 -2.40
C ASN A 119 10.65 -7.66 -1.69
N PHE A 120 10.82 -8.53 -0.70
CA PHE A 120 9.70 -9.04 0.09
C PHE A 120 9.06 -7.92 0.92
N ALA A 121 9.86 -7.15 1.64
CA ALA A 121 9.38 -5.99 2.41
C ALA A 121 8.64 -5.00 1.50
N ASP A 122 9.24 -4.65 0.36
CA ASP A 122 8.64 -3.73 -0.62
C ASP A 122 7.31 -4.26 -1.17
N ARG A 123 7.23 -5.55 -1.52
CA ARG A 123 6.00 -6.16 -2.06
C ARG A 123 4.84 -6.11 -1.07
N ILE A 124 5.11 -6.42 0.21
CA ILE A 124 4.07 -6.40 1.24
C ILE A 124 3.58 -4.96 1.43
N ILE A 125 4.48 -4.00 1.65
CA ILE A 125 4.11 -2.61 1.91
C ILE A 125 3.45 -1.97 0.68
N SER A 126 3.98 -2.19 -0.52
CA SER A 126 3.40 -1.71 -1.77
C SER A 126 2.01 -2.27 -2.03
N TYR A 127 1.73 -3.51 -1.62
CA TYR A 127 0.40 -4.08 -1.71
C TYR A 127 -0.59 -3.29 -0.86
N PHE A 128 -0.28 -3.04 0.42
CA PHE A 128 -1.16 -2.26 1.29
C PHE A 128 -1.30 -0.81 0.83
N ASN A 129 -0.21 -0.17 0.41
CA ASN A 129 -0.23 1.20 -0.14
C ASN A 129 -1.16 1.31 -1.35
N LYS A 130 -1.18 0.30 -2.24
CA LYS A 130 -2.07 0.30 -3.42
C LYS A 130 -3.51 -0.06 -3.07
N THR A 131 -3.71 -1.06 -2.23
CA THR A 131 -5.05 -1.58 -1.88
C THR A 131 -5.82 -0.56 -1.05
N TYR A 132 -5.14 0.14 -0.13
CA TYR A 132 -5.76 1.06 0.82
C TYR A 132 -5.40 2.53 0.58
N ASN A 133 -4.65 2.83 -0.49
CA ASN A 133 -4.27 4.19 -0.90
C ASN A 133 -3.48 4.97 0.18
N VAL A 134 -2.69 4.24 0.97
CA VAL A 134 -1.83 4.75 2.04
C VAL A 134 -0.38 4.92 1.56
N ALA A 135 0.43 5.68 2.30
CA ALA A 135 1.81 6.05 1.91
C ALA A 135 2.85 5.61 2.95
N VAL A 136 2.82 4.33 3.35
CA VAL A 136 3.75 3.80 4.35
C VAL A 136 5.14 3.64 3.75
N PRO A 137 6.20 4.17 4.40
CA PRO A 137 7.57 4.02 3.91
C PRO A 137 8.09 2.60 4.11
N VAL A 138 8.85 2.11 3.13
CA VAL A 138 9.56 0.82 3.23
C VAL A 138 10.84 1.00 4.03
N SER A 139 10.98 0.30 5.15
CA SER A 139 12.22 0.29 5.93
C SER A 139 13.33 -0.36 5.12
N ALA A 140 14.48 0.33 4.99
CA ALA A 140 15.62 -0.21 4.27
C ALA A 140 16.22 -1.41 5.02
N VAL A 141 16.46 -2.50 4.29
CA VAL A 141 17.20 -3.66 4.79
C VAL A 141 18.69 -3.38 4.60
N ASP A 142 19.45 -3.34 5.69
CA ASP A 142 20.88 -3.06 5.64
C ASP A 142 21.67 -4.23 5.00
N GLU A 143 22.31 -3.93 3.87
CA GLU A 143 23.09 -4.88 3.06
C GLU A 143 24.30 -5.46 3.80
N LYS A 144 24.85 -4.72 4.77
CA LYS A 144 26.07 -5.14 5.48
C LYS A 144 25.78 -6.02 6.67
N THR A 145 24.59 -5.91 7.25
CA THR A 145 24.24 -6.59 8.50
C THR A 145 23.24 -7.74 8.31
N LEU A 146 22.57 -7.82 7.15
CA LEU A 146 21.69 -8.94 6.85
C LEU A 146 22.49 -10.23 6.65
N ARG A 147 22.37 -11.13 7.63
CA ARG A 147 23.04 -12.43 7.61
C ARG A 147 22.36 -13.39 6.64
N MET A 148 23.17 -14.23 5.99
CA MET A 148 22.67 -15.41 5.27
C MET A 148 21.79 -16.27 6.18
N GLY A 149 20.74 -16.86 5.61
CA GLY A 149 19.76 -17.64 6.36
C GLY A 149 18.72 -16.83 7.12
N PHE A 150 18.72 -15.49 7.05
CA PHE A 150 17.65 -14.68 7.65
C PHE A 150 16.27 -15.05 7.07
N ARG A 151 15.26 -15.12 7.95
CA ARG A 151 13.88 -15.46 7.58
C ARG A 151 12.93 -14.38 8.12
N PRO A 152 12.47 -13.44 7.27
CA PRO A 152 11.52 -12.43 7.68
C PRO A 152 10.13 -13.05 7.83
N VAL A 153 9.31 -12.46 8.69
CA VAL A 153 7.90 -12.83 8.87
C VAL A 153 7.04 -11.68 8.35
N TYR A 154 6.04 -11.95 7.51
CA TYR A 154 5.21 -10.88 6.92
C TYR A 154 4.52 -10.03 8.00
N GLN A 155 4.19 -10.65 9.13
CA GLN A 155 3.52 -10.01 10.25
C GLN A 155 4.27 -8.78 10.75
N THR A 156 5.60 -8.81 10.79
CA THR A 156 6.42 -7.66 11.19
C THR A 156 6.19 -6.44 10.30
N TYR A 157 6.01 -6.65 8.99
CA TYR A 157 5.73 -5.55 8.06
C TYR A 157 4.28 -5.10 8.14
N VAL A 158 3.34 -6.02 8.35
CA VAL A 158 1.94 -5.66 8.58
C VAL A 158 1.82 -4.82 9.86
N ASP A 159 2.52 -5.20 10.92
CA ASP A 159 2.54 -4.47 12.19
C ASP A 159 3.13 -3.07 12.01
N ALA A 160 4.23 -2.93 11.25
CA ALA A 160 4.80 -1.61 10.93
C ALA A 160 3.83 -0.73 10.13
N VAL A 161 3.03 -1.33 9.25
CA VAL A 161 2.00 -0.62 8.52
C VAL A 161 0.84 -0.23 9.45
N ILE A 162 0.37 -1.11 10.33
CA ILE A 162 -0.68 -0.79 11.33
C ILE A 162 -0.21 0.30 12.30
N GLU A 163 1.03 0.22 12.78
CA GLU A 163 1.64 1.23 13.65
C GLU A 163 1.70 2.59 12.95
N HIS A 164 2.07 2.61 11.66
CA HIS A 164 2.04 3.84 10.86
C HIS A 164 0.64 4.45 10.75
N LEU A 165 -0.40 3.61 10.75
CA LEU A 165 -1.80 4.04 10.76
C LEU A 165 -2.32 4.39 12.17
N GLY A 166 -1.45 4.40 13.20
CA GLY A 166 -1.79 4.77 14.56
C GLY A 166 -2.68 3.76 15.29
N GLY A 167 -2.62 2.48 14.90
CA GLY A 167 -3.42 1.41 15.51
C GLY A 167 -4.90 1.41 15.08
N LYS A 168 -5.28 2.25 14.12
CA LYS A 168 -6.57 2.15 13.41
C LYS A 168 -6.53 0.99 12.43
N SER A 169 -7.70 0.43 12.10
CA SER A 169 -7.77 -0.52 11.01
C SER A 169 -7.40 0.13 9.67
N PHE A 170 -6.87 -0.66 8.75
CA PHE A 170 -6.62 -0.26 7.36
C PHE A 170 -7.85 0.36 6.72
N ARG A 171 -9.00 -0.25 7.01
CA ARG A 171 -10.29 0.20 6.53
C ARG A 171 -10.62 1.58 7.06
N GLU A 172 -10.56 1.80 8.37
CA GLU A 172 -10.88 3.11 8.97
C GLU A 172 -9.98 4.21 8.43
N THR A 173 -8.68 3.94 8.24
CA THR A 173 -7.76 4.95 7.71
C THR A 173 -8.02 5.23 6.23
N ALA A 174 -8.25 4.20 5.43
CA ALA A 174 -8.63 4.36 4.03
C ALA A 174 -9.96 5.11 3.87
N GLU A 175 -10.94 4.82 4.73
CA GLU A 175 -12.22 5.53 4.79
C GLU A 175 -12.03 7.01 5.15
N GLU A 176 -11.22 7.32 6.17
CA GLU A 176 -10.91 8.71 6.57
C GLU A 176 -10.19 9.47 5.46
N GLU A 177 -9.17 8.87 4.82
CA GLU A 177 -8.46 9.51 3.72
C GLU A 177 -9.34 9.71 2.49
N LEU A 178 -10.14 8.71 2.12
CA LEU A 178 -11.08 8.78 1.01
C LEU A 178 -12.11 9.89 1.26
N LEU A 179 -12.69 9.93 2.47
CA LEU A 179 -13.63 10.98 2.87
C LEU A 179 -12.97 12.36 2.85
N ALA A 180 -11.74 12.50 3.35
CA ALA A 180 -11.03 13.77 3.34
C ALA A 180 -10.76 14.28 1.91
N ARG A 181 -10.31 13.40 1.00
CA ARG A 181 -10.10 13.74 -0.42
C ARG A 181 -11.43 14.08 -1.11
N PHE A 182 -12.46 13.27 -0.90
CA PHE A 182 -13.79 13.48 -1.44
C PHE A 182 -14.39 14.81 -0.99
N LEU A 183 -14.41 15.07 0.33
CA LEU A 183 -14.92 16.31 0.90
C LEU A 183 -14.16 17.53 0.39
N LYS A 184 -12.84 17.43 0.18
CA LYS A 184 -12.06 18.51 -0.44
C LYS A 184 -12.51 18.81 -1.86
N THR A 185 -12.87 17.80 -2.65
CA THR A 185 -13.35 17.96 -4.03
C THR A 185 -14.77 18.49 -4.12
N VAL A 186 -15.69 18.01 -3.27
CA VAL A 186 -17.12 18.39 -3.35
C VAL A 186 -17.47 19.62 -2.53
N ARG A 187 -16.55 20.11 -1.69
CA ARG A 187 -16.77 21.34 -0.94
C ARG A 187 -16.85 22.52 -1.91
N PRO A 188 -17.88 23.37 -1.76
CA PRO A 188 -17.98 24.58 -2.56
C PRO A 188 -16.75 25.48 -2.34
N SER A 189 -16.30 26.13 -3.41
CA SER A 189 -15.29 27.18 -3.29
C SER A 189 -15.84 28.33 -2.42
N CYS A 190 -14.95 29.15 -1.85
CA CYS A 190 -15.35 30.30 -1.03
C CYS A 190 -16.24 31.31 -1.78
N TRP A 191 -16.30 31.26 -3.11
CA TRP A 191 -17.14 32.12 -3.94
C TRP A 191 -18.45 31.44 -4.38
N SER A 192 -18.62 30.15 -4.08
CA SER A 192 -19.76 29.36 -4.52
C SER A 192 -20.91 29.47 -3.53
N LYS A 193 -22.11 29.73 -4.06
CA LYS A 193 -23.36 29.89 -3.28
C LYS A 193 -24.18 28.61 -3.19
N VAL A 194 -23.66 27.51 -3.73
CA VAL A 194 -24.37 26.24 -3.86
C VAL A 194 -23.51 25.12 -3.31
N LYS A 195 -24.10 24.26 -2.49
CA LYS A 195 -23.44 23.10 -1.89
C LYS A 195 -24.05 21.80 -2.42
N PRO A 196 -23.43 20.63 -2.16
CA PRO A 196 -24.06 19.36 -2.47
C PRO A 196 -25.41 19.19 -1.77
N GLU A 197 -26.45 18.86 -2.54
CA GLU A 197 -27.83 18.79 -2.05
C GLU A 197 -28.42 17.40 -2.28
N LEU A 198 -29.12 16.90 -1.26
CA LEU A 198 -29.96 15.70 -1.36
C LEU A 198 -31.41 16.12 -1.65
N LYS A 199 -31.96 15.63 -2.76
CA LYS A 199 -33.36 15.82 -3.12
C LYS A 199 -33.97 14.49 -3.58
N ASN A 200 -34.85 13.93 -2.76
CA ASN A 200 -35.48 12.62 -2.97
C ASN A 200 -34.44 11.48 -3.08
N ASP A 201 -34.39 10.83 -4.23
CA ASP A 201 -33.52 9.73 -4.63
C ASP A 201 -32.23 10.22 -5.30
N ARG A 202 -31.94 11.53 -5.25
CA ARG A 202 -30.84 12.13 -5.99
C ARG A 202 -29.96 13.02 -5.12
N ILE A 203 -28.65 12.89 -5.30
CA ILE A 203 -27.66 13.81 -4.79
C ILE A 203 -27.10 14.64 -5.95
N THR A 204 -27.12 15.95 -5.79
CA THR A 204 -26.60 16.92 -6.76
C THR A 204 -25.29 17.51 -6.24
N PHE A 205 -24.25 17.44 -7.07
CA PHE A 205 -22.94 18.02 -6.81
C PHE A 205 -22.68 19.19 -7.77
N PRO A 206 -22.60 20.43 -7.28
CA PRO A 206 -22.27 21.58 -8.13
C PRO A 206 -20.78 21.61 -8.49
N GLU A 207 -20.47 22.06 -9.71
CA GLU A 207 -19.13 22.50 -10.13
C GLU A 207 -17.97 21.48 -9.98
N ILE A 208 -18.23 20.18 -10.11
CA ILE A 208 -17.19 19.13 -9.95
C ILE A 208 -16.26 18.99 -11.15
N ILE A 209 -16.76 19.27 -12.36
CA ILE A 209 -15.94 19.18 -13.58
C ILE A 209 -16.05 20.45 -14.38
N ARG A 210 -15.04 20.72 -15.21
CA ARG A 210 -15.13 21.70 -16.29
C ARG A 210 -14.81 21.05 -17.62
N PHE A 211 -15.54 21.46 -18.64
CA PHE A 211 -15.24 21.08 -20.01
C PHE A 211 -14.17 22.00 -20.59
N ASP A 212 -13.32 21.45 -21.45
CA ASP A 212 -12.30 22.20 -22.15
C ASP A 212 -12.94 23.09 -23.22
N GLU A 213 -12.79 24.42 -23.07
CA GLU A 213 -13.44 25.39 -23.95
C GLU A 213 -12.98 25.25 -25.41
N PHE A 214 -11.71 24.90 -25.64
CA PHE A 214 -11.16 24.72 -26.97
C PHE A 214 -11.84 23.54 -27.70
N THR A 215 -11.95 22.38 -27.06
CA THR A 215 -12.64 21.21 -27.65
C THR A 215 -14.13 21.46 -27.89
N MET A 216 -14.79 22.20 -26.99
CA MET A 216 -16.19 22.58 -27.19
C MET A 216 -16.38 23.51 -28.40
N GLN A 217 -15.50 24.48 -28.59
CA GLN A 217 -15.58 25.46 -29.68
C GLN A 217 -15.24 24.84 -31.04
N TYR A 218 -14.19 24.02 -31.12
CA TYR A 218 -13.66 23.56 -32.41
C TYR A 218 -14.07 22.14 -32.81
N SER A 219 -14.33 21.25 -31.83
CA SER A 219 -14.69 19.85 -32.09
C SER A 219 -16.14 19.52 -31.78
N HIS A 220 -16.91 20.47 -31.23
CA HIS A 220 -18.28 20.27 -30.75
C HIS A 220 -18.42 19.09 -29.76
N ARG A 221 -17.34 18.74 -29.05
CA ARG A 221 -17.29 17.67 -28.04
C ARG A 221 -17.17 18.26 -26.65
N ASN A 222 -17.76 17.59 -25.66
CA ASN A 222 -17.59 17.97 -24.26
C ASN A 222 -16.45 17.14 -23.66
N SER A 223 -15.21 17.54 -23.91
CA SER A 223 -14.05 16.91 -23.28
C SER A 223 -13.86 17.48 -21.88
N ILE A 224 -13.69 16.62 -20.88
CA ILE A 224 -13.32 17.07 -19.53
C ILE A 224 -11.93 17.69 -19.60
N SER A 225 -11.77 18.86 -18.99
CA SER A 225 -10.49 19.54 -18.90
C SER A 225 -9.49 18.68 -18.12
N TYR A 226 -8.23 18.67 -18.56
CA TYR A 226 -7.17 17.85 -17.98
C TYR A 226 -7.08 17.96 -16.45
N ASN A 227 -7.24 19.17 -15.91
CA ASN A 227 -7.14 19.43 -14.47
C ASN A 227 -8.32 18.88 -13.65
N TYR A 228 -9.45 18.55 -14.30
CA TYR A 228 -10.69 18.12 -13.66
C TYR A 228 -10.92 16.60 -13.76
N GLY A 229 -10.06 15.87 -14.49
CA GLY A 229 -10.13 14.41 -14.56
C GLY A 229 -9.98 13.76 -13.18
N GLY A 230 -9.01 14.22 -12.38
CA GLY A 230 -8.80 13.70 -11.02
C GLY A 230 -9.94 14.01 -10.05
N GLU A 231 -10.67 15.11 -10.25
CA GLU A 231 -11.84 15.47 -9.44
C GLU A 231 -13.00 14.51 -9.72
N LEU A 232 -13.21 14.13 -10.99
CA LEU A 232 -14.19 13.11 -11.34
C LEU A 232 -13.83 11.75 -10.74
N GLU A 233 -12.56 11.33 -10.81
CA GLU A 233 -12.12 10.08 -10.20
C GLU A 233 -12.37 10.07 -8.69
N THR A 234 -12.06 11.18 -8.01
CA THR A 234 -12.29 11.34 -6.58
C THR A 234 -13.78 11.29 -6.24
N LEU A 235 -14.64 11.94 -7.05
CA LEU A 235 -16.09 11.85 -6.89
C LEU A 235 -16.57 10.40 -7.04
N CYS A 236 -16.09 9.68 -8.07
CA CYS A 236 -16.50 8.30 -8.33
C CYS A 236 -16.10 7.36 -7.20
N ALA A 237 -14.88 7.50 -6.66
CA ALA A 237 -14.42 6.77 -5.48
C ALA A 237 -15.34 7.01 -4.27
N GLY A 238 -15.70 8.26 -4.01
CA GLY A 238 -16.65 8.62 -2.96
C GLY A 238 -18.03 8.02 -3.16
N ILE A 239 -18.59 8.08 -4.37
CA ILE A 239 -19.92 7.51 -4.64
C ILE A 239 -19.92 5.99 -4.49
N ALA A 240 -18.88 5.30 -4.98
CA ALA A 240 -18.76 3.85 -4.80
C ALA A 240 -18.70 3.46 -3.31
N TYR A 241 -17.96 4.22 -2.50
CA TYR A 241 -17.90 4.03 -1.05
C TYR A 241 -19.24 4.34 -0.37
N GLY A 242 -19.84 5.50 -0.66
CA GLY A 242 -21.07 5.95 -0.04
C GLY A 242 -22.28 5.07 -0.40
N ALA A 243 -22.33 4.57 -1.63
CA ALA A 243 -23.42 3.74 -2.13
C ALA A 243 -23.26 2.27 -1.72
N ASP A 244 -22.10 1.66 -1.99
CA ASP A 244 -21.91 0.21 -1.95
C ASP A 244 -20.78 -0.25 -1.01
N ASP A 245 -20.15 0.67 -0.27
CA ASP A 245 -19.03 0.37 0.63
C ASP A 245 -17.76 -0.14 -0.08
N ILE A 246 -17.53 0.36 -1.30
CA ILE A 246 -16.41 0.00 -2.16
C ILE A 246 -15.34 1.09 -2.11
N LEU A 247 -14.14 0.76 -1.61
CA LEU A 247 -13.04 1.72 -1.39
C LEU A 247 -12.21 2.05 -2.65
N ASN A 248 -12.32 1.26 -3.72
CA ASN A 248 -11.51 1.39 -4.94
C ASN A 248 -12.33 1.79 -6.18
N GLY A 249 -13.39 2.59 -6.01
CA GLY A 249 -14.19 3.11 -7.11
C GLY A 249 -13.42 4.11 -7.99
N ASP A 250 -13.69 4.08 -9.29
CA ASP A 250 -13.12 4.99 -10.29
C ASP A 250 -14.16 5.26 -11.41
N SER A 251 -13.83 6.11 -12.39
CA SER A 251 -14.74 6.46 -13.48
C SER A 251 -15.15 5.29 -14.39
N LYS A 252 -14.49 4.12 -14.31
CA LYS A 252 -14.86 2.92 -15.08
C LYS A 252 -16.17 2.30 -14.61
N MET A 253 -16.67 2.69 -13.44
CA MET A 253 -18.02 2.31 -13.00
C MET A 253 -19.13 2.92 -13.87
N ILE A 254 -18.79 3.94 -14.68
CA ILE A 254 -19.74 4.61 -15.57
C ILE A 254 -19.75 3.90 -16.93
N ILE A 255 -20.85 3.22 -17.24
CA ILE A 255 -20.97 2.38 -18.43
C ILE A 255 -20.94 3.25 -19.70
N HIS A 256 -20.07 2.91 -20.64
CA HIS A 256 -19.82 3.64 -21.89
C HIS A 256 -19.33 5.08 -21.74
N PHE A 257 -18.72 5.41 -20.60
CA PHE A 257 -18.14 6.72 -20.38
C PHE A 257 -16.89 6.96 -21.24
N ASN A 258 -16.81 8.15 -21.84
CA ASN A 258 -15.64 8.65 -22.53
C ASN A 258 -15.38 10.09 -22.09
N GLY A 259 -14.33 10.32 -21.31
CA GLY A 259 -13.98 11.64 -20.79
C GLY A 259 -13.67 12.69 -21.87
N ASN A 260 -13.35 12.27 -23.10
CA ASN A 260 -13.10 13.17 -24.23
C ASN A 260 -14.37 13.55 -25.01
N ASP A 261 -15.50 12.89 -24.72
CA ASP A 261 -16.78 13.13 -25.39
C ASP A 261 -17.95 12.79 -24.46
N VAL A 262 -18.14 13.63 -23.45
CA VAL A 262 -19.17 13.43 -22.43
C VAL A 262 -20.54 13.88 -22.96
N SER A 263 -21.53 13.00 -22.85
CA SER A 263 -22.93 13.30 -23.10
C SER A 263 -23.53 14.08 -21.93
N VAL A 264 -24.04 15.27 -22.22
CA VAL A 264 -24.72 16.16 -21.24
C VAL A 264 -26.25 16.10 -21.34
N SER A 265 -26.79 15.32 -22.27
CA SER A 265 -28.24 15.17 -22.49
C SER A 265 -28.82 14.01 -21.69
N GLY A 266 -28.12 12.88 -21.68
CA GLY A 266 -28.58 11.61 -21.10
C GLY A 266 -28.08 11.33 -19.69
N TRP A 267 -28.60 10.23 -19.14
CA TRP A 267 -28.05 9.57 -17.96
C TRP A 267 -27.13 8.44 -18.40
N TYR A 268 -26.04 8.26 -17.69
CA TYR A 268 -25.20 7.08 -17.77
C TYR A 268 -25.62 6.09 -16.68
N ASN A 269 -25.61 4.81 -16.99
CA ASN A 269 -25.81 3.78 -15.99
C ASN A 269 -24.49 3.51 -15.25
N LEU A 270 -24.60 3.24 -13.95
CA LEU A 270 -23.50 2.84 -13.10
C LEU A 270 -23.50 1.32 -12.94
N THR A 271 -22.32 0.75 -12.68
CA THR A 271 -22.17 -0.68 -12.32
C THR A 271 -22.47 -0.97 -10.84
N LEU A 272 -22.90 0.04 -10.08
CA LEU A 272 -23.17 -0.05 -8.65
C LEU A 272 -24.59 -0.59 -8.39
N THR A 273 -24.80 -1.12 -7.19
CA THR A 273 -26.08 -1.72 -6.75
C THR A 273 -27.03 -0.67 -6.22
N ASN A 274 -26.51 0.32 -5.46
CA ASN A 274 -27.33 1.32 -4.78
C ASN A 274 -27.43 2.66 -5.53
N ALA A 275 -26.39 3.02 -6.29
CA ALA A 275 -26.39 4.17 -7.19
C ALA A 275 -26.58 3.68 -8.63
N GLU A 276 -27.67 4.08 -9.28
CA GLU A 276 -28.06 3.52 -10.58
C GLU A 276 -27.53 4.34 -11.75
N GLN A 277 -27.55 5.66 -11.63
CA GLN A 277 -27.29 6.54 -12.76
C GLN A 277 -26.54 7.81 -12.38
N ILE A 278 -25.73 8.32 -13.31
CA ILE A 278 -25.01 9.59 -13.22
C ILE A 278 -25.34 10.47 -14.43
N LYS A 279 -25.53 11.77 -14.21
CA LYS A 279 -25.77 12.74 -15.27
C LYS A 279 -24.85 13.95 -15.14
N PHE A 280 -24.28 14.34 -16.28
CA PHE A 280 -23.39 15.49 -16.41
C PHE A 280 -24.14 16.68 -17.01
N TYR A 281 -23.78 17.88 -16.58
CA TYR A 281 -24.31 19.14 -17.10
C TYR A 281 -23.20 20.06 -17.57
N LYS A 282 -23.49 20.90 -18.58
CA LYS A 282 -22.52 21.83 -19.16
C LYS A 282 -21.88 22.79 -18.16
N ASN A 283 -22.57 23.11 -17.07
CA ASN A 283 -22.09 23.99 -16.01
C ASN A 283 -21.23 23.26 -14.95
N GLY A 284 -20.82 22.02 -15.20
CA GLY A 284 -20.01 21.24 -14.27
C GLY A 284 -20.78 20.56 -13.15
N ARG A 285 -22.10 20.72 -13.09
CA ARG A 285 -22.95 19.97 -12.16
C ARG A 285 -22.96 18.50 -12.53
N ILE A 286 -22.95 17.65 -11.52
CA ILE A 286 -23.17 16.21 -11.62
C ILE A 286 -24.34 15.81 -10.73
N ASP A 287 -25.30 15.07 -11.28
CA ASP A 287 -26.40 14.47 -10.53
C ASP A 287 -26.21 12.96 -10.44
N ILE A 288 -26.37 12.38 -9.24
CA ILE A 288 -26.36 10.93 -9.02
C ILE A 288 -27.75 10.49 -8.57
N ARG A 289 -28.34 9.53 -9.27
CA ARG A 289 -29.62 8.89 -8.94
C ARG A 289 -29.38 7.54 -8.26
N PHE A 290 -30.09 7.33 -7.17
CA PHE A 290 -30.09 6.11 -6.38
C PHE A 290 -31.40 5.35 -6.59
N LYS A 291 -31.40 4.06 -6.25
CA LYS A 291 -32.59 3.19 -6.36
C LYS A 291 -33.80 3.70 -5.55
N ASP A 292 -33.54 4.34 -4.41
CA ASP A 292 -34.56 4.90 -3.52
C ASP A 292 -33.99 6.05 -2.67
N SER A 293 -34.90 6.83 -2.07
CA SER A 293 -34.55 7.99 -1.24
C SER A 293 -33.83 7.61 0.05
N GLN A 294 -34.09 6.43 0.61
CA GLN A 294 -33.42 5.96 1.83
C GLN A 294 -31.93 5.71 1.56
N THR A 295 -31.64 5.08 0.43
CA THR A 295 -30.29 4.76 -0.04
C THR A 295 -29.51 6.03 -0.37
N ALA A 296 -30.14 7.00 -1.04
CA ALA A 296 -29.56 8.32 -1.25
C ALA A 296 -29.25 9.02 0.08
N GLY A 297 -30.18 9.00 1.04
CA GLY A 297 -29.97 9.59 2.37
C GLY A 297 -28.90 8.89 3.22
N ASN A 298 -28.73 7.58 3.06
CA ASN A 298 -27.66 6.83 3.71
C ASN A 298 -26.30 7.19 3.11
N CYS A 299 -26.20 7.24 1.78
CA CYS A 299 -24.99 7.66 1.08
C CYS A 299 -24.61 9.11 1.46
N TYR A 300 -25.58 10.04 1.49
CA TYR A 300 -25.35 11.43 1.85
C TYR A 300 -24.74 11.60 3.24
N ARG A 301 -25.27 10.87 4.25
CA ARG A 301 -24.74 10.87 5.61
C ARG A 301 -23.39 10.15 5.72
N ARG A 302 -23.22 9.02 5.03
CA ARG A 302 -21.96 8.26 5.03
C ARG A 302 -20.81 9.09 4.48
N LEU A 303 -21.08 9.92 3.47
CA LEU A 303 -20.13 10.84 2.88
C LEU A 303 -19.97 12.16 3.63
N ARG A 304 -20.65 12.33 4.77
CA ARG A 304 -20.62 13.54 5.61
C ARG A 304 -20.94 14.81 4.83
N LEU A 305 -21.83 14.70 3.84
CA LEU A 305 -22.24 15.84 3.02
C LEU A 305 -23.14 16.81 3.79
N ASP A 306 -23.83 16.31 4.83
CA ASP A 306 -24.62 17.08 5.78
C ASP A 306 -23.78 18.01 6.66
N GLU A 307 -22.50 17.69 6.87
CA GLU A 307 -21.55 18.53 7.61
C GLU A 307 -21.02 19.72 6.78
N ILE A 308 -21.29 19.76 5.47
CA ILE A 308 -20.84 20.86 4.61
C ILE A 308 -21.73 22.09 4.83
N THR A 309 -21.13 23.14 5.36
CA THR A 309 -21.70 24.49 5.47
C THR A 309 -21.15 25.39 4.36
N LEU A 310 -21.97 26.33 3.88
CA LEU A 310 -21.48 27.45 3.08
C LEU A 310 -20.76 28.41 4.04
N GLN A 311 -19.65 29.02 3.60
CA GLN A 311 -19.11 30.17 4.32
C GLN A 311 -20.11 31.32 4.17
N GLU A 312 -20.62 31.81 5.28
CA GLU A 312 -21.36 33.08 5.31
C GLU A 312 -20.35 34.21 5.13
N ASP A 313 -20.66 35.15 4.24
CA ASP A 313 -19.87 36.38 3.98
C ASP A 313 -19.71 37.24 5.24
#